data_AF-A0A314Z875-F1
#
_entry.id   AF-A0A314Z875-F1
#
_cell.length_a   1.000
_cell.length_b   1.000
_cell.length_c   1.000
_cell.angle_alpha   90.00
_cell.angle_beta   90.00
_cell.angle_gamma   90.00
#
_symmetry.space_group_name_H-M   'P 1'
#
loop_
_entity.id
_entity.type
_entity.pdbx_description
1 polymer ?
#
loop_
_entity_poly.entity_id
_entity_poly.type
_entity_poly.pdbx_seq_one_letter_code
_entity_poly.pdbx_strand_id
1 'polypeptide(L)' 'MAAAQESSKVCEAFPMKSGDGPKSYAKNSTFQREAVDVAKQLIVKEIAEKLDIDILLSFQVQHLSHCRLGLLYWA' A
#
# COMPACT_ATOMS: atom_id res chain seq x y z
N MET A 1 9.32 11.79 -43.29
CA MET A 1 8.79 11.58 -41.92
C MET A 1 8.52 10.09 -41.77
N ALA A 2 9.47 9.31 -41.26
CA ALA A 2 9.30 7.88 -41.03
C ALA A 2 8.93 7.68 -39.55
N ALA A 3 7.81 7.00 -39.30
CA ALA A 3 7.28 6.74 -37.97
C ALA A 3 8.21 5.80 -37.20
N ALA A 4 8.66 6.23 -36.02
CA ALA A 4 9.34 5.37 -35.07
C ALA A 4 8.31 4.37 -34.49
N GLN A 5 8.47 3.09 -34.82
CA GLN A 5 7.79 2.03 -34.10
C GLN A 5 8.44 1.90 -32.72
N GLU A 6 7.77 2.39 -31.69
CA GLU A 6 8.16 2.09 -30.32
C GLU A 6 7.87 0.62 -30.04
N SER A 7 8.91 -0.19 -30.09
CA SER A 7 8.91 -1.54 -29.55
C SER A 7 8.78 -1.43 -28.04
N SER A 8 7.54 -1.54 -27.53
CA SER A 8 7.31 -1.71 -26.11
C SER A 8 7.96 -3.03 -25.70
N LYS A 9 9.14 -2.95 -25.12
CA LYS A 9 9.84 -4.10 -24.54
C LYS A 9 8.93 -4.71 -23.47
N VAL A 10 8.25 -5.80 -23.82
CA VAL A 10 7.64 -6.67 -22.81
C VAL A 10 8.79 -7.22 -21.97
N CYS A 11 8.88 -6.77 -20.72
CA CYS A 11 9.80 -7.36 -19.77
C CYS A 11 9.29 -8.78 -19.47
N GLU A 12 10.13 -9.77 -19.77
CA GLU A 12 9.86 -11.15 -19.36
C GLU A 12 9.78 -11.22 -17.83
N ALA A 13 8.73 -11.85 -17.32
CA ALA A 13 8.50 -11.98 -15.87
C ALA A 13 9.22 -13.22 -15.35
N PHE A 14 9.94 -13.05 -14.22
CA PHE A 14 10.57 -14.15 -13.49
C PHE A 14 9.88 -14.31 -12.13
N PRO A 15 8.65 -14.85 -12.08
CA PRO A 15 7.93 -14.99 -10.84
C PRO A 15 8.56 -16.07 -9.96
N MET A 16 8.35 -15.92 -8.66
CA MET A 16 8.79 -16.92 -7.70
C MET A 16 7.90 -18.17 -7.75
N LYS A 17 8.43 -19.30 -7.28
CA LYS A 17 7.75 -20.59 -7.40
C LYS A 17 6.41 -20.63 -6.65
N SER A 18 5.31 -20.73 -7.40
CA SER A 18 3.95 -20.77 -6.87
C SER A 18 3.60 -22.12 -6.20
N GLY A 19 2.42 -22.17 -5.56
CA GLY A 19 1.82 -23.33 -4.91
C GLY A 19 2.16 -23.47 -3.42
N ASP A 20 1.76 -24.60 -2.83
CA ASP A 20 1.94 -24.92 -1.40
C ASP A 20 2.79 -26.18 -1.13
N GLY A 21 3.32 -26.80 -2.19
CA GLY A 21 4.16 -27.98 -2.06
C GLY A 21 5.49 -27.71 -1.32
N PRO A 22 6.26 -28.74 -0.95
CA PRO A 22 7.49 -28.58 -0.16
C PRO A 22 8.56 -27.69 -0.80
N LYS A 23 8.56 -27.56 -2.14
CA LYS A 23 9.49 -26.72 -2.90
C LYS A 23 8.86 -25.40 -3.37
N SER A 24 7.68 -25.03 -2.86
CA SER A 24 7.04 -23.77 -3.18
C SER A 24 7.70 -22.60 -2.46
N TYR A 25 7.55 -21.40 -2.99
CA TYR A 25 8.06 -20.20 -2.32
C TYR A 25 7.40 -19.98 -0.96
N ALA A 26 6.10 -20.23 -0.84
CA ALA A 26 5.36 -20.10 0.42
C ALA A 26 5.99 -20.90 1.58
N LYS A 27 6.70 -22.00 1.28
CA LYS A 27 7.41 -22.83 2.27
C LYS A 27 8.91 -22.54 2.39
N ASN A 28 9.50 -21.76 1.48
CA ASN A 28 10.94 -21.59 1.37
C ASN A 28 11.41 -20.12 1.38
N SER A 29 10.52 -19.19 1.74
CA SER A 29 10.75 -17.74 1.79
C SER A 29 11.02 -17.21 3.21
N THR A 30 11.68 -18.01 4.06
CA THR A 30 11.88 -17.67 5.49
C THR A 30 12.67 -16.39 5.69
N PHE A 31 13.74 -16.19 4.90
CA PHE A 31 14.57 -14.99 4.97
C PHE A 31 13.78 -13.71 4.65
N GLN A 32 12.94 -13.72 3.62
CA GLN A 32 12.10 -12.58 3.29
C GLN A 32 11.03 -12.34 4.36
N ARG A 33 10.48 -13.41 4.95
CA ARG A 33 9.52 -13.30 6.05
C ARG A 33 10.17 -12.62 7.27
N GLU A 34 11.36 -13.06 7.66
CA GLU A 34 12.11 -12.45 8.76
C GLU A 34 12.42 -10.97 8.50
N ALA A 35 12.81 -10.62 7.27
CA ALA A 35 13.01 -9.22 6.89
C ALA A 35 11.73 -8.39 7.02
N VAL A 36 10.57 -8.94 6.61
CA VAL A 36 9.26 -8.29 6.77
C VAL A 36 8.88 -8.15 8.25
N ASP A 37 9.17 -9.15 9.09
CA ASP A 37 8.88 -9.09 10.51
C ASP A 37 9.67 -7.96 11.21
N VAL A 38 10.93 -7.78 10.85
CA VAL A 38 11.75 -6.64 11.32
C VAL A 38 11.21 -5.32 10.79
N ALA A 39 10.92 -5.24 9.49
CA ALA A 39 10.39 -4.03 8.87
C ALA A 39 9.05 -3.61 9.49
N LYS A 40 8.20 -4.56 9.86
CA LYS A 40 6.93 -4.31 10.54
C LYS A 40 7.11 -3.56 11.85
N GLN A 41 8.13 -3.91 12.64
CA GLN A 41 8.44 -3.21 13.89
C GLN A 41 8.85 -1.77 13.65
N LEU A 42 9.66 -1.51 12.62
CA LEU A 42 10.06 -0.16 12.22
C LEU A 42 8.86 0.67 11.76
N ILE A 43 7.97 0.08 10.95
CA ILE A 43 6.75 0.75 10.48
C ILE A 43 5.84 1.11 11.65
N VAL A 44 5.61 0.18 12.59
CA VAL A 44 4.78 0.45 13.78
C VAL A 44 5.38 1.57 14.62
N LYS A 45 6.70 1.56 14.81
CA LYS A 45 7.41 2.63 15.53
C LYS A 45 7.23 3.98 14.83
N GLU A 46 7.45 4.04 13.52
CA GLU A 46 7.33 5.29 12.77
C GLU A 46 5.89 5.82 12.76
N ILE A 47 4.90 4.93 12.66
CA ILE A 47 3.48 5.30 12.81
C ILE A 47 3.25 5.91 14.19
N ALA A 48 3.72 5.29 15.26
CA ALA A 48 3.54 5.82 16.61
C ALA A 48 4.24 7.17 16.82
N GLU A 49 5.39 7.41 16.17
CA GLU A 49 6.17 8.64 16.33
C GLU A 49 5.73 9.78 15.41
N LYS A 50 5.24 9.48 14.20
CA LYS A 50 4.96 10.49 13.16
C LYS A 50 3.49 10.65 12.82
N LEU A 51 2.65 9.65 13.10
CA LEU A 51 1.24 9.76 12.77
C LEU A 51 0.55 10.65 13.80
N ASP A 52 0.35 11.91 13.44
CA ASP A 52 -0.42 12.85 14.24
C ASP A 52 -1.92 12.52 14.15
N ILE A 53 -2.43 11.87 15.18
CA ILE A 53 -3.82 11.44 15.30
C ILE A 53 -4.77 12.65 15.38
N ASP A 54 -4.31 13.77 15.94
CA ASP A 54 -5.14 14.97 16.10
C ASP A 54 -5.43 15.60 14.74
N ILE A 55 -4.44 15.61 13.83
CA ILE A 55 -4.64 16.02 12.44
C ILE A 55 -5.67 15.12 11.75
N LEU A 56 -5.59 13.80 11.92
CA LEU A 56 -6.54 12.86 11.30
C LEU A 56 -7.97 13.05 11.83
N LEU A 57 -8.13 13.23 13.14
CA LEU A 57 -9.42 13.51 13.76
C LEU A 57 -10.00 14.84 13.28
N SER A 58 -9.16 15.87 13.10
CA SER A 58 -9.57 17.17 12.59
C SER A 58 -10.16 17.10 11.17
N PHE A 59 -9.55 16.31 10.27
CA PHE A 59 -10.08 16.07 8.93
C PHE A 59 -11.42 15.33 8.94
N GLN A 60 -11.56 14.33 9.82
CA GLN A 60 -12.81 13.57 9.95
C GLN A 60 -13.96 14.47 10.44
N VAL A 61 -13.70 15.34 11.42
CA VAL A 61 -14.69 16.30 11.93
C VAL A 61 -15.05 17.35 10.88
N GLN A 62 -14.06 17.87 10.13
CA GLN A 62 -14.31 18.83 9.05
C GLN A 62 -15.17 18.24 7.93
N HIS A 63 -14.86 17.01 7.49
CA HIS A 63 -15.66 16.31 6.47
C HIS A 63 -17.10 16.06 6.95
N LEU A 64 -17.27 15.62 8.19
CA LEU A 64 -18.60 15.41 8.79
C LEU A 64 -19.40 16.72 8.91
N SER A 65 -18.72 17.83 9.17
CA SER A 65 -19.31 19.17 9.27
C SER A 65 -19.75 19.70 7.90
N HIS A 66 -18.94 19.49 6.86
CA HIS A 66 -19.27 19.90 5.48
C HIS A 66 -20.45 19.10 4.92
N CYS A 67 -20.54 17.79 5.22
CA CYS A 67 -21.71 16.97 4.87
C CYS A 67 -22.98 17.42 5.62
N ARG A 68 -22.85 17.93 6.86
CA ARG A 68 -24.00 18.38 7.66
C ARG A 68 -24.51 19.76 7.22
N LEU A 69 -23.64 20.67 6.78
CA LEU A 69 -24.06 21.92 6.14
C LEU A 69 -24.72 21.69 4.78
N GLY A 70 -24.26 20.72 3.97
CA GLY A 70 -24.88 20.40 2.68
C GLY A 70 -26.33 19.91 2.77
N LEU A 71 -26.73 19.26 3.87
CA LEU A 71 -28.11 18.83 4.12
C LEU A 71 -29.04 19.96 4.59
N LEU A 72 -28.49 21.03 5.17
CA LEU A 72 -29.27 22.19 5.63
C LEU A 72 -29.53 23.22 4.52
N TYR A 73 -28.71 23.24 3.46
CA TYR A 73 -28.86 24.14 2.31
C TYR A 73 -29.72 23.56 1.17
N TRP A 74 -30.22 22.33 1.31
CA TRP A 74 -31.10 21.65 0.34
C TRP A 74 -32.49 21.31 0.91
N ALA A 75 -32.89 21.98 2.01
CA ALA A 75 -34.22 21.95 2.62
C ALA A 75 -34.81 23.37 2.64
#